data_AF-A0A370EPJ4-F1
#
_entry.id   AF-A0A370EPJ4-F1
#
_cell.length_a   1.000
_cell.length_b   1.000
_cell.length_c   1.000
_cell.angle_alpha   90.00
_cell.angle_beta   90.00
_cell.angle_gamma   90.00
#
_symmetry.space_group_name_H-M   'P 1'
#
loop_
_entity.id
_entity.type
_entity.pdbx_description
1 polymer ?
#
loop_
_entity_poly.entity_id
_entity_poly.type
_entity_poly.pdbx_seq_one_letter_code
_entity_poly.pdbx_strand_id
1 'polypeptide(L)'
;MQYDHGRDTRVGSVPIGVYEEIREDEHGLFVRGRIFDNDLAEPIRQAIEAGAIRGMSIKFAVVTDEWRDGTGRLLRPHEVDRLRFDPGSRGPLRRTVKEIRLHEAGPVSTPAYETTSVGVRDIDRRNTIPADVRIRLLKLKGQH
;
A
#
# COMPACT_ATOMS: atom_id res chain seq x y z
N MET A 1 2.27 -2.59 8.88
CA MET A 1 1.46 -1.63 8.14
C MET A 1 1.68 -0.26 8.79
N GLN A 2 2.40 0.65 8.14
CA GLN A 2 2.57 2.03 8.63
C GLN A 2 1.78 2.98 7.74
N TYR A 3 1.36 4.12 8.28
CA TYR A 3 0.83 5.21 7.45
C TYR A 3 1.96 6.16 7.06
N ASP A 4 2.00 6.58 5.79
CA ASP A 4 3.01 7.51 5.26
C ASP A 4 4.43 7.11 5.64
N HIS A 5 4.73 5.80 5.62
CA HIS A 5 6.05 5.27 5.96
C HIS A 5 6.53 5.68 7.36
N GLY A 6 5.59 5.93 8.26
CA GLY A 6 5.83 6.42 9.61
C GLY A 6 6.33 7.87 9.68
N ARG A 7 6.09 8.67 8.64
CA ARG A 7 6.39 10.11 8.59
C ARG A 7 5.27 10.97 9.15
N ASP A 8 4.07 10.43 9.31
CA ASP A 8 3.00 11.13 10.01
C ASP A 8 3.38 11.32 11.48
N THR A 9 3.29 12.56 11.96
CA THR A 9 3.77 12.94 13.30
C THR A 9 2.90 12.42 14.44
N ARG A 10 1.67 11.98 14.17
CA ARG A 10 0.73 11.47 15.18
C ARG A 10 0.97 10.00 15.45
N VAL A 11 1.15 9.20 14.40
CA VAL A 11 1.39 7.74 14.53
C VAL A 11 2.87 7.37 14.54
N GLY A 12 3.73 8.17 13.89
CA GLY A 12 5.15 7.86 13.74
C GLY A 12 5.38 6.47 13.13
N SER A 13 6.46 5.80 13.56
CA SER A 13 6.81 4.46 13.08
C SER A 13 5.97 3.32 13.67
N VAL A 14 5.06 3.62 14.59
CA VAL A 14 4.19 2.61 15.21
C VAL A 14 3.25 2.03 14.14
N PRO A 15 3.15 0.70 14.02
CA PRO A 15 2.21 0.09 13.08
C PRO A 15 0.76 0.51 13.36
N ILE A 16 0.03 0.88 12.32
CA ILE A 16 -1.39 1.23 12.38
C ILE A 16 -2.31 0.02 12.16
N GLY A 17 -1.74 -1.15 11.89
CA GLY A 17 -2.48 -2.36 11.62
C GLY A 17 -1.60 -3.59 11.44
N VAL A 18 -2.25 -4.74 11.28
CA VAL A 18 -1.63 -6.05 11.04
C VAL A 18 -1.93 -6.54 9.64
N TYR A 19 -0.96 -7.22 9.03
CA TYR A 19 -1.20 -7.93 7.78
C TYR A 19 -1.81 -9.29 8.07
N GLU A 20 -2.77 -9.68 7.25
CA GLU A 20 -3.42 -10.98 7.27
C GLU A 20 -3.01 -11.82 6.05
N GLU A 21 -2.64 -11.15 4.95
CA GLU A 21 -2.21 -11.78 3.72
C GLU A 21 -1.26 -10.85 2.96
N ILE A 22 -0.14 -11.40 2.51
CA ILE A 22 0.80 -10.74 1.60
C ILE A 22 1.14 -11.78 0.54
N ARG A 23 0.94 -11.45 -0.73
CA ARG A 23 1.29 -12.30 -1.85
C ARG A 23 1.52 -11.47 -3.10
N GLU A 24 2.17 -12.06 -4.08
CA GLU A 24 2.27 -11.49 -5.42
C GLU A 24 1.08 -11.95 -6.28
N ASP A 25 0.65 -11.12 -7.23
CA ASP A 25 -0.26 -11.47 -8.31
C ASP A 25 0.11 -10.78 -9.62
N GLU A 26 -0.74 -10.96 -10.64
CA GLU A 26 -0.55 -10.43 -11.99
C GLU A 26 -0.46 -8.89 -12.02
N HIS A 27 -0.90 -8.19 -10.97
CA HIS A 27 -0.87 -6.74 -10.87
C HIS A 27 0.24 -6.22 -9.94
N GLY A 28 0.92 -7.09 -9.19
CA GLY A 28 2.03 -6.75 -8.31
C GLY A 28 1.86 -7.30 -6.90
N LEU A 29 2.23 -6.51 -5.88
CA LEU A 29 2.10 -6.93 -4.49
C LEU A 29 0.67 -6.72 -4.00
N PHE A 30 -0.02 -7.81 -3.66
CA PHE A 30 -1.27 -7.79 -2.94
C PHE A 30 -1.03 -7.81 -1.43
N VAL A 31 -1.70 -6.89 -0.73
CA VAL A 31 -1.67 -6.82 0.74
C VAL A 31 -3.11 -6.72 1.25
N ARG A 32 -3.45 -7.57 2.20
CA ARG A 32 -4.68 -7.47 2.99
C ARG A 32 -4.32 -7.49 4.46
N GLY A 33 -5.03 -6.69 5.23
CA GLY A 33 -4.83 -6.61 6.66
C GLY A 33 -5.92 -5.82 7.34
N ARG A 34 -5.78 -5.69 8.65
CA ARG A 34 -6.73 -4.99 9.51
C ARG A 34 -6.05 -3.80 10.16
N ILE A 35 -6.62 -2.62 9.94
CA ILE A 35 -6.25 -1.40 10.66
C ILE A 35 -6.75 -1.53 12.10
N PHE A 36 -5.95 -1.09 13.07
CA PHE A 36 -6.32 -1.14 14.47
C PHE A 36 -7.50 -0.21 14.79
N ASP A 37 -8.31 -0.60 15.77
CA ASP A 37 -9.46 0.18 16.24
C ASP A 37 -9.02 1.02 17.45
N ASN A 38 -8.51 2.22 17.18
CA ASN A 38 -8.11 3.20 18.18
C ASN A 38 -8.07 4.62 17.58
N ASP A 39 -8.05 5.63 18.45
CA ASP A 39 -8.14 7.05 18.09
C ASP A 39 -6.99 7.54 17.18
N LEU A 40 -5.83 6.87 17.19
CA LEU A 40 -4.70 7.24 16.33
C LEU A 40 -4.88 6.71 14.90
N ALA A 41 -5.44 5.52 14.76
CA ALA A 41 -5.66 4.86 13.47
C ALA A 41 -7.00 5.25 12.82
N GLU A 42 -8.00 5.64 13.61
CA GLU A 42 -9.33 5.98 13.13
C GLU A 42 -9.34 7.07 12.03
N PRO A 43 -8.66 8.23 12.17
CA PRO A 43 -8.66 9.25 11.13
C PRO A 43 -8.09 8.74 9.79
N ILE A 44 -7.12 7.84 9.84
CA ILE A 44 -6.52 7.24 8.64
C ILE A 44 -7.53 6.27 8.00
N ARG A 45 -8.20 5.44 8.81
CA ARG A 45 -9.26 4.54 8.34
C ARG A 45 -10.40 5.31 7.68
N GLN A 46 -10.89 6.38 8.31
CA GLN A 46 -11.94 7.24 7.77
C GLN A 46 -11.52 7.93 6.47
N ALA A 47 -10.28 8.40 6.36
CA ALA A 47 -9.77 9.03 5.15
C ALA A 47 -9.61 8.03 3.98
N ILE A 48 -9.25 6.77 4.26
CA ILE A 48 -9.28 5.70 3.25
C ILE A 48 -10.72 5.39 2.82
N GLU A 49 -11.62 5.24 3.79
CA GLU A 49 -13.04 4.94 3.56
C GLU A 49 -13.73 6.03 2.72
N ALA A 50 -13.43 7.30 2.98
CA ALA A 50 -13.90 8.44 2.20
C ALA A 50 -13.20 8.57 0.83
N GLY A 51 -12.19 7.75 0.54
CA GLY A 51 -11.42 7.81 -0.71
C GLY A 51 -10.47 9.01 -0.81
N ALA A 52 -10.17 9.70 0.30
CA ALA A 52 -9.16 10.76 0.33
C ALA A 52 -7.73 10.18 0.31
N ILE A 53 -7.54 9.01 0.93
CA ILE A 53 -6.31 8.21 0.83
C ILE A 53 -6.60 7.03 -0.08
N ARG A 54 -5.96 7.00 -1.24
CA ARG A 54 -6.19 5.97 -2.28
C ARG A 54 -4.95 5.15 -2.62
N GLY A 55 -3.77 5.63 -2.21
CA GLY A 55 -2.50 5.03 -2.56
C GLY A 55 -1.95 4.07 -1.51
N MET A 56 -1.14 3.13 -1.97
CA MET A 56 -0.27 2.30 -1.15
C MET A 56 1.18 2.54 -1.54
N SER A 57 2.10 2.28 -0.63
CA SER A 57 3.52 2.25 -0.93
C SER A 57 4.21 1.16 -0.13
N ILE A 58 5.42 0.82 -0.56
CA ILE A 58 6.26 -0.18 0.08
C ILE A 58 7.65 0.37 0.37
N LYS A 59 8.22 -0.03 1.51
CA LYS A 59 9.67 0.05 1.74
C LYS A 59 10.28 -1.30 1.50
N PHE A 60 11.37 -1.33 0.74
CA PHE A 60 12.09 -2.55 0.43
C PHE A 60 13.58 -2.28 0.24
N ALA A 61 14.37 -3.34 0.35
CA ALA A 61 15.74 -3.37 -0.13
C ALA A 61 15.81 -4.23 -1.39
N VAL A 62 16.58 -3.80 -2.40
CA VAL A 62 16.82 -4.63 -3.59
C VAL A 62 17.82 -5.72 -3.21
N VAL A 63 17.43 -6.98 -3.42
CA VAL A 63 18.30 -8.15 -3.21
C VAL A 63 19.07 -8.46 -4.47
N THR A 64 18.39 -8.45 -5.63
CA THR A 64 19.02 -8.67 -6.93
C THR A 64 18.37 -7.79 -7.99
N ASP A 65 19.20 -7.23 -8.86
CA ASP A 65 18.79 -6.48 -10.04
C ASP A 65 19.70 -6.78 -11.24
N GLU A 66 19.22 -6.38 -12.41
CA GLU A 66 19.97 -6.41 -13.67
C GLU A 66 20.02 -5.00 -14.24
N TRP A 67 21.17 -4.65 -14.80
CA TRP A 67 21.37 -3.39 -15.52
C TRP A 67 21.72 -3.67 -16.96
N ARG A 68 21.05 -2.98 -17.88
CA ARG A 68 21.33 -3.03 -19.32
C ARG A 68 21.69 -1.65 -19.84
N ASP A 69 22.57 -1.59 -20.82
CA ASP A 69 22.90 -0.34 -21.50
C ASP A 69 21.84 0.04 -22.56
N GLY A 70 22.05 1.17 -23.24
CA GLY A 70 21.18 1.67 -24.30
C GLY A 70 21.03 0.73 -25.49
N THR A 71 21.93 -0.24 -25.64
CA THR A 71 21.86 -1.29 -26.68
C THR A 71 21.18 -2.58 -26.19
N GLY A 72 20.82 -2.66 -24.91
CA GLY A 72 20.21 -3.82 -24.28
C GLY A 72 21.21 -4.84 -23.70
N ARG A 73 22.52 -4.56 -23.76
CA ARG A 73 23.56 -5.46 -23.24
C ARG A 73 23.56 -5.47 -21.71
N LEU A 74 23.59 -6.66 -21.12
CA LEU A 74 23.73 -6.82 -19.66
C LEU A 74 25.09 -6.27 -19.19
N LEU A 75 25.06 -5.50 -18.10
CA LEU A 75 26.24 -4.93 -17.46
C LEU A 75 26.68 -5.79 -16.28
N ARG A 76 28.00 -5.93 -16.11
CA ARG A 76 28.59 -6.51 -14.90
C ARG A 76 28.60 -5.49 -13.76
N PRO A 77 28.61 -5.92 -12.47
CA PRO A 77 28.54 -5.01 -11.33
C PRO A 77 29.51 -3.82 -11.40
N HIS A 78 30.80 -4.07 -11.68
CA HIS A 78 31.81 -3.01 -11.78
C HIS A 78 31.60 -2.05 -12.95
N GLU A 79 30.88 -2.46 -13.99
CA GLU A 79 30.49 -1.56 -15.09
C GLU A 79 29.33 -0.65 -14.67
N VAL A 80 28.39 -1.16 -13.87
CA VAL A 80 27.26 -0.40 -13.35
C VAL A 80 27.74 0.74 -12.46
N ASP A 81 28.67 0.45 -11.54
CA ASP A 81 29.20 1.45 -10.59
C ASP A 81 29.74 2.69 -11.30
N ARG A 82 30.44 2.48 -12.43
CA ARG A 82 30.98 3.58 -13.24
C ARG A 82 29.90 4.25 -14.10
N LEU A 83 29.13 3.46 -14.86
CA LEU A 83 28.21 3.96 -15.87
C LEU A 83 26.95 4.62 -15.28
N ARG A 84 26.64 4.35 -14.01
CA ARG A 84 25.50 4.98 -13.32
C ARG A 84 25.71 6.50 -13.12
N PHE A 85 26.96 6.96 -13.01
CA PHE A 85 27.28 8.38 -12.85
C PHE A 85 27.45 9.09 -14.19
N ASP A 86 28.21 8.48 -15.11
CA ASP A 86 28.40 8.97 -16.47
C ASP A 86 28.27 7.81 -17.48
N PRO A 87 27.08 7.63 -18.07
CA PRO A 87 26.87 6.54 -19.02
C PRO A 87 27.46 6.82 -20.41
N GLY A 88 27.80 8.08 -20.73
CA GLY A 88 28.25 8.48 -22.06
C GLY A 88 27.39 7.90 -23.18
N SER A 89 28.05 7.30 -24.19
CA SER A 89 27.39 6.64 -25.33
C SER A 89 26.69 5.31 -25.00
N ARG A 90 26.82 4.81 -23.77
CA ARG A 90 26.18 3.57 -23.31
C ARG A 90 24.81 3.83 -22.66
N GLY A 91 24.42 5.09 -22.49
CA GLY A 91 23.09 5.45 -21.97
C GLY A 91 21.97 5.32 -23.01
N PRO A 92 20.69 5.35 -22.58
CA PRO A 92 20.25 5.32 -21.19
C PRO A 92 20.40 3.92 -20.59
N LEU A 93 20.82 3.84 -19.32
CA LEU A 93 20.84 2.57 -18.61
C LEU A 93 19.43 2.18 -18.17
N ARG A 94 19.11 0.89 -18.28
CA ARG A 94 17.85 0.31 -17.82
C ARG A 94 18.11 -0.63 -16.65
N ARG A 95 17.53 -0.31 -15.49
CA ARG A 95 17.54 -1.17 -14.31
C ARG A 95 16.28 -2.02 -14.27
N THR A 96 16.42 -3.31 -14.07
CA THR A 96 15.32 -4.24 -13.80
C THR A 96 15.54 -4.86 -12.43
N VAL A 97 14.66 -4.57 -11.48
CA VAL A 97 14.70 -5.21 -10.15
C VAL A 97 14.14 -6.62 -10.28
N LYS A 98 14.88 -7.62 -9.81
CA LYS A 98 14.51 -9.04 -9.90
C LYS A 98 13.96 -9.59 -8.60
N GLU A 99 14.57 -9.18 -7.49
CA GLU A 99 14.18 -9.64 -6.16
C GLU A 99 14.32 -8.49 -5.16
N ILE A 100 13.36 -8.39 -4.25
CA ILE A 100 13.35 -7.43 -3.17
C ILE A 100 13.10 -8.11 -1.83
N ARG A 101 13.67 -7.53 -0.77
CA ARG A 101 13.28 -7.81 0.60
C ARG A 101 12.27 -6.76 1.03
N LEU A 102 11.02 -7.16 1.18
CA LEU A 102 9.96 -6.29 1.66
C LEU A 102 10.17 -5.98 3.15
N HIS A 103 10.16 -4.69 3.51
CA HIS A 103 10.25 -4.25 4.91
C HIS A 103 8.90 -3.73 5.42
N GLU A 104 8.15 -3.02 4.58
CA GLU A 104 6.91 -2.36 4.97
C GLU A 104 6.00 -2.18 3.76
N ALA A 105 4.68 -2.21 3.97
CA ALA A 105 3.65 -1.93 3.00
C ALA A 105 2.47 -1.22 3.69
N GLY A 106 2.03 -0.08 3.18
CA GLY A 106 1.04 0.70 3.90
C GLY A 106 0.43 1.83 3.11
N PRO A 107 -0.70 2.37 3.61
CA PRO A 107 -1.39 3.49 2.98
C PRO A 107 -0.52 4.74 3.02
N VAL A 108 -0.54 5.50 1.92
CA VAL A 108 0.17 6.77 1.80
C VAL A 108 -0.70 7.84 1.16
N SER A 109 -0.53 9.08 1.60
CA SER A 109 -1.23 10.26 1.04
C SER A 109 -0.73 10.60 -0.37
N THR A 110 0.57 10.43 -0.61
CA THR A 110 1.20 10.68 -1.92
C THR A 110 1.91 9.40 -2.42
N PRO A 111 1.22 8.55 -3.20
CA PRO A 111 1.84 7.34 -3.74
C PRO A 111 2.88 7.66 -4.80
N ALA A 112 3.97 6.87 -4.84
CA ALA A 112 4.97 6.97 -5.90
C ALA A 112 4.48 6.37 -7.24
N TYR A 113 3.42 5.55 -7.21
CA TYR A 113 2.80 4.93 -8.38
C TYR A 113 1.28 5.05 -8.30
N GLU A 114 0.67 5.64 -9.35
CA GLU A 114 -0.78 5.87 -9.42
C GLU A 114 -1.62 4.59 -9.49
N THR A 115 -1.01 3.45 -9.81
CA THR A 115 -1.66 2.14 -9.93
C THR A 115 -1.88 1.41 -8.62
N THR A 116 -1.46 1.98 -7.48
CA THR A 116 -1.75 1.39 -6.17
C THR A 116 -3.13 1.80 -5.68
N SER A 117 -3.92 0.85 -5.18
CA SER A 117 -5.25 1.11 -4.63
C SER A 117 -5.33 0.62 -3.19
N VAL A 118 -6.00 1.39 -2.34
CA VAL A 118 -6.38 1.00 -0.98
C VAL A 118 -7.87 1.24 -0.79
N GLY A 119 -8.52 0.34 -0.06
CA GLY A 119 -9.92 0.47 0.33
C GLY A 119 -10.16 -0.27 1.64
N VAL A 120 -11.06 0.25 2.47
CA VAL A 120 -11.56 -0.45 3.65
C VAL A 120 -12.77 -1.27 3.23
N ARG A 121 -12.78 -2.55 3.60
CA ARG A 121 -14.02 -3.34 3.59
C ARG A 121 -14.54 -3.35 5.01
N ASP A 122 -15.78 -2.90 5.18
CA ASP A 122 -16.45 -3.01 6.47
C ASP A 122 -16.65 -4.50 6.77
N ILE A 123 -16.09 -4.98 7.89
CA ILE A 123 -16.46 -6.30 8.39
C ILE A 123 -17.77 -6.08 9.14
N ASP A 124 -18.83 -6.60 8.55
CA ASP A 124 -20.21 -6.42 8.99
C ASP A 124 -20.31 -6.42 10.53
N ARG A 125 -20.56 -5.25 11.13
CA ARG A 125 -20.82 -5.11 12.59
C ARG A 125 -22.11 -5.83 13.03
N ARG A 126 -22.74 -6.63 12.16
CA ARG A 126 -24.02 -7.34 12.35
C ARG A 126 -23.85 -8.79 12.81
N ASN A 127 -23.03 -9.03 13.84
CA ASN A 127 -23.11 -10.31 14.58
C ASN A 127 -23.14 -10.19 16.10
N THR A 128 -23.56 -9.04 16.62
CA THR A 128 -24.04 -8.93 18.01
C THR A 128 -25.48 -8.46 17.98
N ILE A 129 -26.42 -9.40 17.91
CA ILE A 129 -27.78 -9.17 18.44
C ILE A 129 -28.12 -10.38 19.30
N PRO A 130 -28.19 -10.17 20.62
CA PRO A 130 -29.50 -10.19 21.27
C PRO A 130 -29.64 -9.04 22.28
N ALA A 131 -30.83 -8.61 22.72
CA ALA A 131 -32.16 -9.13 22.52
C ALA A 131 -33.14 -7.94 22.40
N ASP A 132 -34.31 -8.23 21.83
CA ASP A 132 -35.60 -7.57 22.06
C ASP A 132 -35.69 -6.08 22.44
N VAL A 133 -36.65 -5.40 21.78
CA VAL A 133 -37.13 -4.02 22.04
C VAL A 133 -36.39 -2.95 21.22
N ARG A 134 -36.90 -2.63 20.01
CA ARG A 134 -37.80 -1.49 19.69
C ARG A 134 -37.15 -0.12 19.98
N ILE A 135 -37.23 0.88 19.09
CA ILE A 135 -38.44 1.69 18.78
C ILE A 135 -38.21 2.33 17.38
N ARG A 136 -38.96 1.95 16.35
CA ARG A 136 -40.04 2.74 15.70
C ARG A 136 -39.69 4.20 15.32
N LEU A 137 -39.62 4.46 14.00
CA LEU A 137 -40.24 5.54 13.21
C LEU A 137 -39.47 5.58 11.87
N LEU A 138 -40.04 5.30 10.71
CA LEU A 138 -41.11 6.05 10.07
C LEU A 138 -41.97 5.15 9.17
N LYS A 139 -43.29 5.31 9.30
CA LYS A 139 -44.29 4.85 8.34
C LYS A 139 -44.16 5.67 7.07
N LEU A 140 -44.35 5.03 5.91
CA LEU A 140 -45.35 5.46 4.93
C LEU A 140 -45.90 4.22 4.22
N LYS A 141 -47.20 3.98 4.43
CA LYS A 141 -48.09 3.14 3.60
C LYS A 141 -48.05 3.71 2.17
N GLY A 142 -48.16 2.98 1.06
CA GLY A 142 -48.92 1.78 0.77
C GLY A 142 -49.75 2.07 -0.49
N GLN A 143 -49.58 1.23 -1.52
CA GLN A 143 -50.49 0.89 -2.63
C GLN A 143 -51.22 2.00 -3.39
N HIS A 144 -50.95 2.13 -4.70
CA HIS A 144 -51.72 1.47 -5.78
C HIS A 144 -50.84 1.33 -7.02
#